data_AF-A0A099T6H9-F1
#
_entry.id   AF-A0A099T6H9-F1
#
_cell.length_a   1.000
_cell.length_b   1.000
_cell.length_c   1.000
_cell.angle_alpha   90.00
_cell.angle_beta   90.00
_cell.angle_gamma   90.00
#
_symmetry.space_group_name_H-M   'P 1'
#
loop_
_entity.id
_entity.type
_entity.pdbx_description
1 polymer ?
#
loop_
_entity_poly.entity_id
_entity_poly.type
_entity_poly.pdbx_seq_one_letter_code
_entity_poly.pdbx_strand_id
1 'polypeptide(L)'
;MTPFDIARSYIGTTEGPGLENNPVILEMYGSVGHDWVEHDSVAWCAAFVGHCLERAGIRSTRKLTARSYLDWGVPVETADARQGDIGIIPRGRSSWQGHVFFIDRIEGAWVWGLGGNQS
;
A
#
# COMPACT_ATOMS: atom_id res chain seq x y z
N MET A 1 10.99 -6.44 12.49
CA MET A 1 9.65 -6.73 11.94
C MET A 1 9.69 -6.43 10.45
N THR A 2 9.21 -7.32 9.59
CA THR A 2 9.20 -7.05 8.14
C THR A 2 8.11 -6.03 7.78
N PRO A 3 8.19 -5.35 6.61
CA PRO A 3 7.10 -4.49 6.14
C PRO A 3 5.75 -5.22 6.12
N PHE A 4 5.76 -6.50 5.78
CA PHE A 4 4.57 -7.32 5.71
C PHE A 4 3.99 -7.68 7.09
N ASP A 5 4.83 -7.94 8.09
CA ASP A 5 4.38 -8.10 9.48
C ASP A 5 3.76 -6.81 10.02
N ILE A 6 4.32 -5.64 9.66
CA ILE A 6 3.75 -4.33 9.98
C ILE A 6 2.39 -4.18 9.31
N ALA A 7 2.28 -4.50 8.01
CA ALA A 7 1.02 -4.45 7.27
C ALA A 7 -0.08 -5.30 7.93
N ARG A 8 0.26 -6.49 8.45
CA ARG A 8 -0.69 -7.35 9.18
C ARG A 8 -1.24 -6.71 10.45
N SER A 9 -0.48 -5.85 11.12
CA SER A 9 -0.95 -5.15 12.32
C SER A 9 -2.07 -4.13 12.06
N TYR A 10 -2.26 -3.75 10.79
CA TYR A 10 -3.29 -2.81 10.35
C TYR A 10 -4.55 -3.47 9.78
N ILE A 11 -4.67 -4.80 9.82
CA ILE A 11 -5.88 -5.50 9.38
C ILE A 11 -7.11 -4.96 10.14
N GLY A 12 -8.15 -4.58 9.41
CA GLY A 12 -9.36 -3.98 9.95
C GLY A 12 -9.33 -2.45 10.02
N THR A 13 -8.25 -1.80 9.60
CA THR A 13 -8.20 -0.33 9.45
C THR A 13 -9.06 0.10 8.26
N THR A 14 -10.05 0.95 8.52
CA THR A 14 -10.91 1.58 7.51
C THR A 14 -10.91 3.09 7.69
N GLU A 15 -11.40 3.82 6.69
CA GLU A 15 -11.70 5.24 6.79
C GLU A 15 -12.66 5.53 7.96
N GLY A 16 -12.60 6.75 8.49
CA GLY A 16 -13.48 7.24 9.53
C GLY A 16 -14.94 7.35 9.03
N PRO A 17 -15.91 7.33 9.97
CA PRO A 17 -17.32 7.42 9.59
C PRO A 17 -17.68 8.84 9.14
N GLY A 18 -18.35 8.96 7.99
CA GLY A 18 -18.94 10.22 7.55
C GLY A 18 -17.90 11.29 7.19
N LEU A 19 -17.80 12.33 8.02
CA LEU A 19 -16.85 13.44 7.84
C LEU A 19 -15.63 13.31 8.75
N GLU A 20 -15.58 12.28 9.60
CA GLU A 20 -14.44 12.03 10.47
C GLU A 20 -13.33 11.32 9.70
N ASN A 21 -12.07 11.62 10.03
CA ASN A 21 -10.91 10.94 9.48
C ASN A 21 -10.36 9.93 10.48
N ASN A 22 -9.86 8.80 9.98
CA ASN A 22 -9.08 7.87 10.78
C ASN A 22 -7.65 8.42 10.98
N PRO A 23 -7.24 8.74 12.22
CA PRO A 23 -5.90 9.28 12.48
C PRO A 23 -4.76 8.33 12.08
N VAL A 24 -5.01 7.02 12.06
CA VAL A 24 -4.05 6.02 11.60
C VAL A 24 -3.75 6.18 10.11
N ILE A 25 -4.77 6.45 9.29
CA ILE A 25 -4.58 6.67 7.85
C ILE A 25 -3.86 8.01 7.61
N LEU A 26 -4.19 9.05 8.38
CA LEU A 26 -3.47 10.33 8.31
C LEU A 26 -1.98 10.17 8.70
N GLU A 27 -1.68 9.34 9.70
CA GLU A 27 -0.30 9.00 10.07
C GLU A 27 0.44 8.29 8.92
N MET A 28 -0.25 7.41 8.17
CA MET A 28 0.34 6.75 7.01
C MET A 28 0.81 7.78 5.97
N TYR A 29 -0.02 8.79 5.66
CA TYR A 29 0.36 9.89 4.79
C TYR A 29 1.55 10.69 5.33
N GLY A 30 1.51 11.06 6.61
CA GLY A 30 2.59 11.80 7.26
C GLY A 30 3.94 11.07 7.19
N SER A 31 3.95 9.76 7.43
CA SER A 31 5.19 8.95 7.42
C SER A 31 5.90 8.90 6.06
N VAL A 32 5.17 9.14 4.97
CA VAL A 32 5.72 9.19 3.61
C VAL A 32 5.96 10.62 3.13
N GLY A 33 5.80 11.62 4.00
CA GLY A 33 6.04 13.04 3.70
C GLY A 33 4.85 13.77 3.08
N HIS A 34 3.62 13.29 3.32
CA HIS A 34 2.38 13.89 2.84
C HIS A 34 1.46 14.29 4.00
N ASP A 35 2.02 14.91 5.04
CA ASP A 35 1.30 15.41 6.23
C ASP A 35 0.29 16.54 5.93
N TRP A 36 0.31 17.08 4.71
CA TRP A 36 -0.67 18.03 4.18
C TRP A 36 -1.98 17.38 3.72
N VAL A 37 -2.08 16.04 3.69
CA VAL A 37 -3.33 15.35 3.35
C VAL A 37 -4.27 15.36 4.54
N GLU A 38 -5.39 16.06 4.41
CA GLU A 38 -6.36 16.28 5.51
C GLU A 38 -7.52 15.28 5.53
N HIS A 39 -7.67 14.46 4.48
CA HIS A 39 -8.80 13.53 4.33
C HIS A 39 -8.35 12.10 4.06
N ASP A 40 -8.86 11.14 4.83
CA ASP A 40 -8.54 9.71 4.68
C ASP A 40 -9.25 9.04 3.49
N SER A 41 -10.30 9.67 2.95
CA SER A 41 -10.98 9.25 1.72
C SER A 41 -10.15 9.41 0.45
N VAL A 42 -8.99 10.09 0.52
CA VAL A 42 -8.01 10.10 -0.57
C VAL A 42 -7.41 8.71 -0.70
N ALA A 43 -7.19 8.22 -1.92
CA ALA A 43 -6.66 6.88 -2.16
C ALA A 43 -5.32 6.62 -1.44
N TRP A 44 -5.34 5.76 -0.42
CA TRP A 44 -4.21 5.58 0.51
C TRP A 44 -3.44 4.25 0.35
N CYS A 45 -3.69 3.46 -0.71
CA CYS A 45 -2.97 2.20 -0.93
C CYS A 45 -1.44 2.35 -1.00
N ALA A 46 -0.94 3.40 -1.67
CA ALA A 46 0.50 3.68 -1.76
C ALA A 46 1.07 4.29 -0.47
N ALA A 47 0.28 5.10 0.24
CA ALA A 47 0.64 5.61 1.56
C ALA A 47 0.79 4.48 2.57
N PHE A 48 -0.13 3.50 2.54
CA PHE A 48 -0.06 2.29 3.38
C PHE A 48 1.21 1.47 3.15
N VAL A 49 1.49 1.11 1.89
CA VAL A 49 2.70 0.32 1.55
C VAL A 49 3.95 1.11 1.92
N GLY A 50 3.98 2.42 1.63
CA GLY A 50 5.09 3.28 1.99
C GLY A 50 5.29 3.39 3.49
N HIS A 51 4.22 3.57 4.26
CA HIS A 51 4.26 3.60 5.72
C HIS A 51 4.86 2.32 6.30
N CYS A 52 4.40 1.15 5.82
CA CYS A 52 4.93 -0.14 6.28
C CYS A 52 6.43 -0.30 5.97
N LEU A 53 6.88 0.18 4.80
CA LEU A 53 8.30 0.19 4.44
C LEU A 53 9.11 1.13 5.34
N GLU A 54 8.67 2.38 5.52
CA GLU A 54 9.41 3.37 6.33
C GLU A 54 9.48 2.92 7.79
N ARG A 55 8.41 2.32 8.34
CA ARG A 55 8.41 1.73 9.69
C ARG A 55 9.34 0.52 9.83
N ALA A 56 9.62 -0.19 8.74
CA ALA A 56 10.62 -1.25 8.70
C ALA A 56 12.06 -0.71 8.49
N GLY A 57 12.24 0.61 8.38
CA GLY A 57 13.53 1.24 8.09
C GLY A 57 13.92 1.21 6.62
N ILE A 58 12.97 0.93 5.71
CA ILE A 58 13.19 0.89 4.26
C ILE A 58 12.57 2.14 3.63
N ARG A 59 13.36 2.91 2.90
CA ARG A 59 12.86 4.12 2.24
C ARG A 59 11.93 3.75 1.08
N SER A 60 10.67 4.16 1.19
CA SER A 60 9.63 3.94 0.17
C SER A 60 9.79 4.85 -1.05
N THR A 61 8.88 4.75 -2.02
CA THR A 61 8.82 5.72 -3.14
C THR A 61 8.45 7.12 -2.67
N ARG A 62 7.81 7.25 -1.49
CA ARG A 62 7.19 8.48 -0.97
C ARG A 62 6.21 9.14 -1.95
N LYS A 63 5.67 8.38 -2.90
CA LYS A 63 4.65 8.82 -3.85
C LYS A 63 3.31 8.18 -3.49
N LEU A 64 2.23 8.90 -3.71
CA LEU A 64 0.86 8.42 -3.45
C LEU A 64 0.27 7.62 -4.62
N THR A 65 1.02 7.43 -5.71
CA THR A 65 0.58 6.64 -6.87
C THR A 65 1.03 5.19 -6.75
N ALA A 66 0.09 4.24 -6.81
CA ALA A 66 0.38 2.80 -6.75
C ALA A 66 1.47 2.34 -7.73
N ARG A 67 1.40 2.83 -8.98
CA ARG A 67 2.34 2.47 -10.04
C ARG A 67 3.76 3.03 -9.84
N SER A 68 3.99 3.90 -8.87
CA SER A 68 5.35 4.33 -8.53
C SER A 68 6.26 3.18 -8.08
N TYR A 69 5.67 2.07 -7.62
CA TYR A 69 6.40 0.89 -7.19
C TYR A 69 6.87 -0.03 -8.33
N LEU A 70 6.45 0.22 -9.59
CA LEU A 70 6.93 -0.55 -10.74
C LEU A 70 8.45 -0.39 -10.98
N ASP A 71 8.99 0.78 -10.62
CA ASP A 71 10.40 1.14 -10.81
C ASP A 71 11.16 1.25 -9.47
N TRP A 72 10.63 0.64 -8.39
CA TRP A 72 11.20 0.73 -7.05
C TRP A 72 11.59 -0.65 -6.51
N GLY A 73 12.75 -0.72 -5.86
CA GLY A 73 13.27 -1.96 -5.28
C GLY A 73 13.91 -2.88 -6.31
N VAL A 74 13.74 -4.18 -6.12
CA VAL A 74 14.28 -5.22 -7.01
C VAL A 74 13.13 -5.83 -7.79
N PRO A 75 13.19 -5.85 -9.14
CA PRO A 75 12.17 -6.51 -9.95
C PRO A 75 12.04 -7.99 -9.60
N VAL A 76 10.80 -8.46 -9.46
CA VAL A 76 10.47 -9.87 -9.22
C VAL A 76 9.55 -10.33 -10.34
N GLU A 77 9.94 -11.40 -11.03
CA GLU A 77 9.10 -12.04 -12.02
C GLU A 77 7.87 -12.67 -11.34
N THR A 78 6.72 -12.66 -12.01
CA THR A 78 5.47 -13.15 -11.41
C THR A 78 5.53 -14.62 -10.98
N ALA A 79 6.34 -15.44 -11.66
CA ALA A 79 6.59 -16.83 -11.33
C ALA A 79 7.42 -17.01 -10.04
N ASP A 80 8.20 -16.00 -9.67
CA ASP A 80 9.10 -16.00 -8.51
C ASP A 80 8.53 -15.21 -7.31
N ALA A 81 7.36 -14.58 -7.49
CA ALA A 81 6.71 -13.75 -6.48
C ALA A 81 6.36 -14.56 -5.21
N ARG A 82 6.64 -13.96 -4.05
CA ARG A 82 6.51 -14.57 -2.73
C ARG A 82 5.71 -13.69 -1.79
N GLN A 83 5.33 -14.27 -0.66
CA GLN A 83 4.72 -13.54 0.43
C GLN A 83 5.62 -12.38 0.88
N GLY A 84 5.05 -11.19 1.01
CA GLY A 84 5.73 -9.96 1.38
C GLY A 84 6.25 -9.14 0.20
N ASP A 85 6.30 -9.69 -1.02
CA ASP A 85 6.59 -8.89 -2.21
C ASP A 85 5.47 -7.88 -2.47
N ILE A 86 5.79 -6.81 -3.20
CA ILE A 86 4.82 -5.76 -3.54
C ILE A 86 4.15 -6.13 -4.86
N GLY A 87 2.84 -6.32 -4.82
CA GLY A 87 2.00 -6.51 -5.99
C GLY A 87 1.43 -5.18 -6.48
N ILE A 88 1.46 -4.95 -7.80
CA ILE A 88 0.82 -3.82 -8.46
C ILE A 88 -0.15 -4.33 -9.51
N ILE A 89 -1.43 -3.97 -9.39
CA ILE A 89 -2.45 -4.30 -10.39
C ILE A 89 -3.00 -3.02 -11.04
N PRO A 90 -3.41 -3.06 -12.31
CA PRO A 90 -4.18 -1.98 -12.91
C PRO A 90 -5.54 -1.86 -12.19
N ARG A 91 -5.98 -0.62 -11.95
CA ARG A 91 -7.31 -0.31 -11.43
C ARG A 91 -7.81 0.94 -12.14
N GLY A 92 -9.05 0.96 -12.62
CA GLY A 92 -9.61 2.08 -13.38
C GLY A 92 -9.27 2.07 -14.88
N ARG A 93 -9.42 3.23 -15.55
CA ARG A 93 -9.36 3.35 -17.03
C ARG A 93 -8.13 4.06 -17.58
N SER A 94 -7.33 4.71 -16.74
CA SER A 94 -6.13 5.43 -17.17
C SER A 94 -4.86 4.66 -16.80
N SER A 95 -3.81 4.81 -17.61
CA SER A 95 -2.54 4.12 -17.43
C SER A 95 -1.80 4.44 -16.13
N TRP A 96 -2.07 5.61 -15.52
CA TRP A 96 -1.46 6.00 -14.25
C TRP A 96 -2.18 5.42 -13.03
N GLN A 97 -3.41 4.94 -13.19
CA GLN A 97 -4.20 4.37 -12.11
C GLN A 97 -3.76 2.92 -11.83
N GLY A 98 -3.84 2.52 -10.57
CA GLY A 98 -3.44 1.19 -10.13
C GLY A 98 -3.76 0.99 -8.66
N HIS A 99 -3.53 -0.23 -8.18
CA HIS A 99 -3.62 -0.58 -6.77
C HIS A 99 -2.35 -1.32 -6.38
N VAL A 100 -1.82 -1.02 -5.20
CA VAL A 100 -0.59 -1.60 -4.67
C VAL A 100 -0.85 -2.20 -3.29
N PHE A 101 -0.26 -3.37 -3.04
CA PHE A 101 -0.45 -4.15 -1.83
C PHE A 101 0.76 -5.08 -1.61
N PHE A 102 0.88 -5.65 -0.41
CA PHE A 102 1.81 -6.76 -0.17
C PHE A 102 1.15 -8.09 -0.49
N ILE A 103 1.83 -8.96 -1.23
CA ILE A 103 1.36 -10.31 -1.53
C ILE A 103 1.31 -11.12 -0.24
N ASP A 104 0.14 -11.68 0.09
CA ASP A 104 0.00 -12.65 1.19
C ASP A 104 0.23 -14.07 0.68
N ARG A 105 -0.40 -14.44 -0.44
CA ARG A 105 -0.23 -15.73 -1.11
C ARG A 105 -0.73 -15.70 -2.55
N ILE A 106 -0.28 -16.67 -3.33
CA ILE A 106 -0.69 -16.88 -4.72
C ILE A 106 -1.27 -18.29 -4.83
N GLU A 107 -2.47 -18.40 -5.40
CA GLU A 107 -3.21 -19.65 -5.54
C GLU A 107 -3.74 -19.78 -6.97
N GLY A 108 -3.03 -20.54 -7.80
CA GLY A 108 -3.35 -20.65 -9.22
C GLY A 108 -3.26 -19.29 -9.93
N ALA A 109 -4.38 -18.80 -10.45
CA ALA A 109 -4.47 -17.50 -11.12
C ALA A 109 -4.80 -16.34 -10.16
N TRP A 110 -4.97 -16.61 -8.86
CA TRP A 110 -5.40 -15.62 -7.87
C TRP A 110 -4.21 -15.16 -7.03
N VAL A 111 -4.15 -13.85 -6.79
CA VAL A 111 -3.25 -13.24 -5.81
C VAL A 111 -4.07 -12.68 -4.66
N TRP A 112 -3.71 -13.08 -3.46
CA TRP A 112 -4.25 -12.53 -2.22
C TRP A 112 -3.23 -11.55 -1.66
N GLY A 113 -3.71 -10.40 -1.16
CA GLY A 113 -2.81 -9.35 -0.70
C GLY A 113 -3.40 -8.45 0.36
N LEU A 114 -2.49 -7.86 1.14
CA LEU A 114 -2.78 -6.89 2.20
C LEU A 114 -2.40 -5.49 1.71
N GLY A 115 -3.38 -4.59 1.63
CA GLY A 115 -3.18 -3.23 1.15
C GLY A 115 -4.11 -2.24 1.84
N GLY A 116 -3.77 -0.97 1.76
CA GLY A 116 -4.67 0.11 2.17
C GLY A 116 -5.74 0.37 1.12
N ASN A 117 -6.88 0.93 1.53
CA ASN A 117 -7.99 1.30 0.65
C ASN A 117 -8.50 0.10 -0.20
N GLN A 118 -8.56 -1.10 0.40
CA GLN A 118 -9.06 -2.32 -0.25
C GLN A 118 -10.59 -2.39 -0.15
N SER A 119 -11.27 -1.57 -0.95
CA SER A 119 -12.73 -1.62 -1.17
C SER A 119 -13.11 -1.93 -2.61
#